data_AF-A0A502FVF6-F1
#
_entry.id   AF-A0A502FVF6-F1
#
_cell.length_a   1.000
_cell.length_b   1.000
_cell.length_c   1.000
_cell.angle_alpha   90.00
_cell.angle_beta   90.00
_cell.angle_gamma   90.00
#
_symmetry.space_group_name_H-M   'P 1'
#
loop_
_entity.id
_entity.type
_entity.pdbx_description
1 polymer ?
#
loop_
_entity_poly.entity_id
_entity_poly.type
_entity_poly.pdbx_seq_one_letter_code
_entity_poly.pdbx_strand_id
1 'polypeptide(L)' 'MRDPNFTGYAPNRVPGVTAEEVIEVFSRHVPCDGGGTLGHPLIWMRLEGEEITCPYCSRTFHLAPGAGDDGHH' A
#
# COMPACT_ATOMS: atom_id res chain seq x y z
N MET A 1 -27.05 1.28 -6.48
CA MET A 1 -26.14 1.04 -7.62
C MET A 1 -24.74 1.13 -7.06
N ARG A 2 -23.98 0.03 -7.07
CA ARG A 2 -22.61 0.01 -6.56
C ARG A 2 -21.76 0.94 -7.41
N ASP A 3 -21.28 2.03 -6.84
CA ASP A 3 -20.36 2.94 -7.51
C ASP A 3 -19.16 2.15 -8.02
N PRO A 4 -18.82 2.25 -9.32
CA PRO A 4 -17.68 1.54 -9.90
C PRO A 4 -16.35 1.97 -9.28
N ASN A 5 -16.32 3.14 -8.63
CA ASN A 5 -15.19 3.61 -7.82
C ASN A 5 -15.01 2.87 -6.48
N PHE A 6 -16.02 2.15 -6.01
CA PHE A 6 -16.01 1.43 -4.72
C PHE A 6 -15.80 -0.08 -4.86
N THR A 7 -15.96 -0.65 -6.05
CA THR A 7 -15.94 -2.11 -6.28
C THR A 7 -14.66 -2.64 -6.91
N GLY A 8 -13.71 -1.77 -7.24
CA GLY A 8 -12.39 -2.19 -7.66
C GLY A 8 -11.57 -2.59 -6.44
N TYR A 9 -10.91 -3.74 -6.49
CA TYR A 9 -9.78 -4.06 -5.59
C TYR A 9 -8.55 -3.14 -5.84
N ALA A 10 -8.72 -2.11 -6.67
CA ALA A 10 -7.74 -1.09 -6.96
C ALA A 10 -8.12 0.18 -6.17
N PRO A 11 -7.21 0.70 -5.33
CA PRO A 11 -7.52 1.80 -4.41
C PRO A 11 -7.54 3.10 -5.21
N ASN A 12 -8.73 3.61 -5.53
CA ASN A 12 -8.86 5.04 -5.69
C ASN A 12 -9.06 5.61 -4.29
N ARG A 13 -8.23 6.59 -3.90
CA ARG A 13 -8.31 7.26 -2.60
C ARG A 13 -9.62 8.01 -2.46
N VAL A 14 -10.64 7.34 -1.92
CA VAL A 14 -11.92 7.95 -1.56
C VAL A 14 -11.85 8.41 -0.10
N PRO A 15 -11.94 9.73 0.17
CA PRO A 15 -11.93 10.24 1.53
C PRO A 15 -13.10 9.65 2.33
N GLY A 16 -12.79 9.10 3.52
CA GLY A 16 -13.74 8.41 4.40
C GLY A 16 -13.94 6.92 4.13
N VAL A 17 -13.24 6.32 3.16
CA VAL A 17 -13.38 4.90 2.77
C VAL A 17 -12.04 4.19 2.69
N THR A 18 -11.02 4.83 2.10
CA THR A 18 -9.65 4.31 2.15
C THR A 18 -9.05 4.52 3.52
N ALA A 19 -8.27 3.56 4.00
CA ALA A 19 -7.63 3.64 5.30
C ALA A 19 -6.79 4.93 5.43
N GLU A 20 -6.99 5.65 6.53
CA GLU A 20 -6.33 6.94 6.80
C GLU A 20 -4.83 6.77 7.13
N GLU A 21 -4.42 5.55 7.48
CA GLU A 21 -3.04 5.25 7.84
C GLU A 21 -2.19 4.99 6.58
N VAL A 22 -1.56 6.08 6.12
CA VAL A 22 -0.63 6.09 4.98
C VAL A 22 0.81 6.09 5.49
N ILE A 23 1.60 5.15 4.99
CA ILE A 23 3.03 5.00 5.31
C ILE A 23 3.83 5.31 4.05
N GLU A 24 4.66 6.35 4.09
CA GLU A 24 5.54 6.66 2.97
C GLU A 24 6.71 5.68 2.91
N VAL A 25 6.93 5.10 1.74
CA VAL A 25 7.99 4.13 1.48
C VAL A 25 8.90 4.64 0.36
N PHE A 26 10.18 4.29 0.44
CA PHE A 26 11.19 4.71 -0.52
C PHE A 26 11.60 3.57 -1.48
N SER A 27 10.93 2.42 -1.39
CA SER A 27 11.28 1.23 -2.16
C SER A 27 10.04 0.62 -2.75
N ARG A 28 10.16 0.10 -3.99
CA ARG A 28 9.06 -0.60 -4.67
C ARG A 28 8.76 -1.96 -4.04
N HIS A 29 9.70 -2.54 -3.30
CA HIS A 29 9.50 -3.76 -2.51
C HIS A 29 9.35 -3.39 -1.04
N VAL A 30 8.13 -3.54 -0.51
CA VAL A 30 7.79 -3.16 0.86
C VAL A 30 7.53 -4.41 1.69
N PRO A 31 8.29 -4.62 2.78
CA PRO A 31 7.94 -5.59 3.78
C PRO A 31 6.83 -5.05 4.69
N CYS A 32 5.81 -5.86 4.96
CA CYS A 32 4.81 -5.57 5.98
C CYS A 32 4.70 -6.75 6.93
N ASP A 33 4.92 -6.51 8.22
CA ASP A 33 4.80 -7.50 9.32
C ASP A 33 3.55 -7.23 10.20
N GLY A 34 2.78 -6.19 9.87
CA GLY A 34 1.58 -5.84 10.61
C GLY A 34 1.78 -5.37 12.06
N GLY A 35 2.99 -4.98 12.46
CA GLY A 35 3.28 -4.50 13.82
C GLY A 35 3.58 -5.62 14.83
N GLY A 36 4.07 -6.75 14.35
CA GLY A 36 4.59 -7.85 15.17
C GLY A 36 3.50 -8.67 15.84
N THR A 37 3.26 -8.45 17.13
CA THR A 37 2.53 -9.39 18.01
C THR A 37 1.02 -9.52 17.75
N LEU A 38 0.41 -8.54 17.09
CA LEU A 38 -1.00 -8.58 16.66
C LEU A 38 -1.15 -8.51 15.13
N GLY A 39 -0.04 -8.62 14.40
CA GLY A 39 0.01 -8.49 12.95
C GLY A 39 -0.17 -9.80 12.20
N HIS A 40 0.07 -9.74 10.89
CA HIS A 40 0.18 -10.91 10.01
C HIS A 40 1.66 -11.30 9.82
N PRO A 41 1.96 -12.52 9.35
CA PRO A 41 3.33 -12.90 8.97
C PRO A 41 3.96 -11.89 8.00
N LEU A 42 5.28 -11.74 8.06
CA LEU A 42 6.02 -10.89 7.13
C LEU A 42 5.70 -11.28 5.68
N ILE A 43 5.09 -10.35 4.94
CA ILE A 43 4.88 -10.48 3.50
C ILE A 43 5.65 -9.39 2.77
N TRP A 44 6.04 -9.70 1.54
CA TRP A 44 6.64 -8.75 0.62
C TRP A 44 5.60 -8.36 -0.42
N MET A 45 5.30 -7.06 -0.49
CA MET A 45 4.39 -6.50 -1.48
C MET A 45 5.19 -5.63 -2.45
N ARG A 46 4.87 -5.76 -3.74
CA ARG A 46 5.48 -4.95 -4.80
C ARG A 46 4.53 -3.83 -5.21
N LEU A 47 5.01 -2.60 -5.19
CA LEU A 47 4.28 -1.43 -5.65
C LEU A 47 4.39 -1.35 -7.18
N GLU A 48 3.33 -1.79 -7.86
CA GLU A 48 3.18 -1.63 -9.32
C GLU A 48 2.80 -0.18 -9.67
N GLY A 49 2.10 0.53 -8.78
CA GLY A 49 1.73 1.94 -8.91
C GLY A 49 2.42 2.85 -7.89
N GLU A 50 1.74 3.92 -7.48
CA GLU A 50 2.19 4.86 -6.44
C GLU A 50 1.79 4.40 -5.05
N GLU A 51 0.74 3.59 -4.91
CA GLU A 51 0.28 3.09 -3.62
C GLU A 51 -0.14 1.61 -3.67
N ILE A 52 -0.02 0.94 -2.53
CA ILE A 52 -0.54 -0.42 -2.30
C ILE A 52 -1.12 -0.53 -0.89
N THR A 53 -2.27 -1.19 -0.77
CA THR A 53 -2.88 -1.47 0.53
C THR A 53 -2.58 -2.89 0.96
N CYS A 54 -2.09 -3.07 2.19
CA CYS A 54 -1.94 -4.40 2.78
C CYS A 54 -3.32 -5.02 3.05
N PRO A 55 -3.62 -6.22 2.53
CA PRO A 55 -4.93 -6.86 2.70
C PRO A 55 -5.21 -7.33 4.14
N TYR A 56 -4.20 -7.29 5.02
CA TYR A 56 -4.31 -7.80 6.39
C TYR A 56 -4.41 -6.68 7.42
N CYS A 57 -3.53 -5.67 7.35
CA CYS A 57 -3.53 -4.55 8.28
C CYS A 57 -4.30 -3.33 7.80
N SER A 58 -4.81 -3.37 6.56
CA SER A 58 -5.47 -2.23 5.92
C SER A 58 -4.61 -0.97 5.94
N ARG A 59 -3.28 -1.11 5.98
CA ARG A 59 -2.32 0.00 5.88
C ARG A 59 -2.05 0.29 4.42
N THR A 60 -2.03 1.57 4.05
CA THR A 60 -1.70 1.99 2.69
C THR A 60 -0.25 2.45 2.65
N PHE A 61 0.55 1.83 1.79
CA PHE A 61 1.93 2.22 1.57
C PHE A 61 1.99 3.07 0.31
N HIS A 62 2.54 4.28 0.42
CA HIS A 62 2.64 5.23 -0.68
C HIS A 62 4.12 5.45 -1.02
N LEU A 63 4.48 5.27 -2.28
CA LEU A 63 5.83 5.48 -2.79
C LEU A 63 6.13 6.98 -2.80
N ALA A 64 7.18 7.38 -2.11
CA ALA A 64 7.61 8.77 -2.10
C ALA A 64 7.99 9.22 -3.53
N PRO A 65 7.63 10.45 -3.94
CA PRO A 65 7.96 10.95 -5.27
C PRO A 65 9.48 11.00 -5.46
N GLY A 66 9.99 10.26 -6.43
CA GLY A 66 11.43 10.15 -6.72
C GLY A 66 12.13 8.97 -6.01
N ALA A 67 11.39 8.12 -5.30
CA ALA A 67 11.94 6.90 -4.72
C ALA A 67 11.53 5.68 -5.55
N GLY A 68 12.50 4.83 -5.91
CA GLY A 68 12.27 3.68 -6.79
C GLY A 68 12.86 3.84 -8.18
N ASP A 69 13.85 4.72 -8.37
CA ASP A 69 14.86 4.45 -9.38
C ASP A 69 15.65 3.22 -8.90
N ASP A 70 15.26 2.05 -9.40
CA ASP A 70 16.18 0.92 -9.49
C ASP A 70 17.28 1.29 -10.51
N GLY A 71 18.15 2.22 -10.08
CA GLY A 71 19.41 2.57 -10.72
C GLY A 71 20.32 1.36 -10.71
N HIS A 72 20.16 0.53 -11.73
CA HIS A 72 21.03 -0.60 -12.00
C HIS A 72 22.43 -0.08 -12.38
N HIS A 73 23.37 -0.24 -11.45
CA HIS A 73 24.81 -0.28 -11.76
C HIS A 73 25.31 -1.71 -11.57
#